data_AF-A0AAJ4ZB51-F1
#
_entry.id   AF-A0AAJ4ZB51-F1
#
_cell.length_a   1.000
_cell.length_b   1.000
_cell.length_c   1.000
_cell.angle_alpha   90.00
_cell.angle_beta   90.00
_cell.angle_gamma   90.00
#
_symmetry.space_group_name_H-M   'P 1'
#
loop_
_entity.id
_entity.type
_entity.pdbx_description
1 polymer ?
#
loop_
_entity_poly.entity_id
_entity_poly.type
_entity_poly.pdbx_seq_one_letter_code
_entity_poly.pdbx_strand_id
1 'polypeptide(L)'
;MSQQPPRASNRSHPMHLPNVSRLAQSLAAAAMFAVCAAASAQSPQGTPSMEERLRAQLRQTTEQLQQAKNELAALKAGGTAAAAPGKDSPDALRKQLEEARQQLAAERQSRERLAQDARSSQSEVKAMADKANTQIAQYRNAYDELLKLARQADAQRKHLADETAAQRVALAMCKEKNDRLYAVGQEILTAYETMDVATIVAARQPFASQARVKYEQIAQQYGDKLYEGKFDEQQAAAAIANRSAAVEPGAASAPASASAPAATQ
;
A
#
# COMPACT_ATOMS: atom_id res chain seq x y z
N MET A 1 -42.31 -19.90 21.55
CA MET A 1 -41.64 -18.83 22.33
C MET A 1 -40.48 -18.36 21.45
N SER A 2 -40.70 -17.45 20.50
CA SER A 2 -40.71 -15.98 20.67
C SER A 2 -39.32 -15.51 21.15
N GLN A 3 -38.52 -14.68 20.47
CA GLN A 3 -38.82 -13.58 19.54
C GLN A 3 -37.61 -13.25 18.62
N GLN A 4 -37.90 -12.62 17.48
CA GLN A 4 -36.98 -11.86 16.62
C GLN A 4 -36.79 -10.40 17.14
N PRO A 5 -35.87 -9.61 16.58
CA PRO A 5 -35.18 -8.46 17.21
C PRO A 5 -35.87 -7.11 16.95
N PRO A 6 -35.38 -6.01 17.56
CA PRO A 6 -35.63 -4.67 17.05
C PRO A 6 -34.49 -4.12 16.18
N ARG A 7 -34.88 -3.70 14.96
CA ARG A 7 -34.22 -2.69 14.14
C ARG A 7 -34.38 -1.30 14.78
N ALA A 8 -33.33 -0.47 14.70
CA ALA A 8 -33.40 0.99 14.57
C ALA A 8 -32.06 1.45 13.98
N SER A 9 -31.94 1.77 12.70
CA SER A 9 -32.25 3.08 12.10
C SER A 9 -31.96 4.26 13.04
N ASN A 10 -30.75 4.82 12.96
CA ASN A 10 -30.65 6.26 13.05
C ASN A 10 -29.60 6.80 12.06
N ARG A 11 -30.13 7.55 11.10
CA ARG A 11 -29.46 8.15 9.95
C ARG A 11 -29.50 9.65 10.21
N SER A 12 -28.36 10.25 10.51
CA SER A 12 -28.24 11.71 10.56
C SER A 12 -26.85 12.13 10.12
N HIS A 13 -26.76 12.55 8.87
CA HIS A 13 -25.70 13.44 8.39
C HIS A 13 -25.89 14.82 9.05
N PRO A 14 -24.79 15.54 9.27
CA PRO A 14 -24.71 16.84 8.60
C PRO A 14 -23.38 17.06 7.87
N MET A 15 -23.49 17.60 6.65
CA MET A 15 -22.43 18.31 5.94
C MET A 15 -22.16 19.65 6.64
N HIS A 16 -20.89 20.05 6.82
CA HIS A 16 -20.21 21.11 6.05
C HIS A 16 -18.82 21.44 6.64
N LEU A 17 -17.84 21.61 5.74
CA LEU A 17 -16.47 22.14 5.90
C LEU A 17 -16.44 23.59 6.46
N PRO A 18 -15.35 24.10 7.09
CA PRO A 18 -14.03 24.35 6.45
C PRO A 18 -12.83 23.92 7.32
N ASN A 19 -11.87 23.12 6.84
CA ASN A 19 -10.73 23.50 5.99
C ASN A 19 -10.05 24.86 6.29
N VAL A 20 -9.59 25.05 7.53
CA VAL A 20 -8.58 26.07 7.86
C VAL A 20 -7.66 25.49 8.93
N SER A 21 -6.45 25.07 8.56
CA SER A 21 -5.26 24.83 9.42
C SER A 21 -4.19 23.97 8.74
N ARG A 22 -4.44 23.43 7.53
CA ARG A 22 -3.42 22.64 6.79
C ARG A 22 -2.23 23.46 6.26
N LEU A 23 -2.29 24.79 6.32
CA LEU A 23 -1.18 25.69 5.97
C LEU A 23 -0.37 26.20 7.17
N ALA A 24 -0.86 26.02 8.40
CA ALA A 24 -0.11 26.39 9.61
C ALA A 24 0.68 25.20 10.20
N GLN A 25 0.27 23.96 9.90
CA GLN A 25 0.98 22.75 10.36
C GLN A 25 2.18 22.37 9.47
N SER A 26 2.26 22.86 8.23
CA SER A 26 3.41 22.61 7.35
C SER A 26 4.64 23.47 7.68
N LEU A 27 4.47 24.61 8.36
CA LEU A 27 5.61 25.43 8.83
C LEU A 27 6.21 24.93 10.16
N ALA A 28 5.43 24.25 11.00
CA ALA A 28 5.93 23.71 12.27
C ALA A 28 6.71 22.38 12.07
N ALA A 29 6.40 21.61 11.02
CA ALA A 29 7.13 20.37 10.71
C ALA A 29 8.50 20.63 10.06
N ALA A 30 8.66 21.75 9.33
CA ALA A 30 9.95 22.14 8.76
C ALA A 30 10.93 22.68 9.82
N ALA A 31 10.44 23.32 10.88
CA ALA A 31 11.27 23.81 11.98
C ALA A 31 11.75 22.69 12.92
N MET A 32 11.00 21.59 13.06
CA MET A 32 11.41 20.46 13.90
C MET A 32 12.31 19.45 13.17
N PHE A 33 12.30 19.40 11.83
CA PHE A 33 13.24 18.59 11.05
C PHE A 33 14.59 19.31 10.78
N ALA A 34 14.63 20.64 10.84
CA ALA A 34 15.87 21.41 10.71
C ALA A 34 16.74 21.40 12.00
N VAL A 35 16.15 21.11 13.16
CA VAL A 35 16.89 21.01 14.43
C VAL A 35 17.50 19.62 14.66
N CYS A 36 16.91 18.56 14.11
CA CYS A 36 17.48 17.20 14.23
C CYS A 36 18.58 16.89 13.20
N ALA A 37 18.65 17.60 12.08
CA ALA A 37 19.71 17.40 11.07
C ALA A 37 21.04 18.09 11.41
N ALA A 38 21.04 19.04 12.37
CA ALA A 38 22.25 19.74 12.82
C ALA A 38 22.98 19.01 13.98
N ALA A 39 22.37 17.98 14.58
CA ALA A 39 22.98 17.23 15.69
C ALA A 39 23.77 15.98 15.24
N SER A 40 23.69 15.56 13.98
CA SER A 40 24.34 14.34 13.48
C SER A 40 25.64 14.57 12.69
N ALA A 41 26.18 15.79 12.66
CA ALA A 41 27.34 16.15 11.83
C ALA A 41 28.55 16.72 12.59
N GLN A 42 28.59 16.68 13.92
CA GLN A 42 29.85 16.78 14.66
C GLN A 42 30.26 15.41 15.18
N SER A 43 30.88 14.61 14.30
CA SER A 43 31.87 13.64 14.74
C SER A 43 33.03 14.45 15.34
N PRO A 44 33.36 14.32 16.64
CA PRO A 44 34.55 14.95 17.18
C PRO A 44 35.77 14.22 16.61
N GLN A 45 36.24 14.68 15.45
CA GLN A 45 37.57 14.36 14.97
C GLN A 45 38.57 14.95 15.97
N GLY A 46 39.29 14.09 16.68
CA GLY A 46 40.52 14.48 17.39
C GLY A 46 40.52 14.38 18.91
N THR A 47 39.43 13.98 19.58
CA THR A 47 39.57 13.46 20.95
C THR A 47 39.93 11.99 20.88
N PRO A 48 41.08 11.54 21.43
CA PRO A 48 41.33 10.12 21.57
C PRO A 48 40.13 9.53 22.30
N SER A 49 39.53 8.50 21.70
CA SER A 49 38.43 7.77 22.28
C SER A 49 38.79 7.41 23.72
N MET A 50 37.81 7.33 24.62
CA MET A 50 38.08 6.94 26.02
C MET A 50 38.93 5.66 26.07
N GLU A 51 38.69 4.73 25.13
CA GLU A 51 39.48 3.52 24.92
C GLU A 51 40.96 3.77 24.53
N GLU A 52 41.26 4.74 23.66
CA GLU A 52 42.63 5.16 23.33
C GLU A 52 43.35 5.80 24.52
N ARG A 53 42.64 6.60 25.34
CA ARG A 53 43.20 7.16 26.58
C ARG A 53 43.53 6.05 27.59
N LEU A 54 42.64 5.08 27.77
CA LEU A 54 42.90 3.92 28.62
C LEU A 54 44.04 3.05 28.06
N ARG A 55 44.17 2.91 26.73
CA ARG A 55 45.31 2.20 26.12
C ARG A 55 46.64 2.91 26.35
N ALA A 56 46.66 4.24 26.24
CA ALA A 56 47.85 5.02 26.52
C ALA A 56 48.25 4.91 28.00
N GLN A 57 47.27 4.98 28.91
CA GLN A 57 47.49 4.84 30.35
C GLN A 57 48.07 3.45 30.72
N LEU A 58 47.60 2.37 30.10
CA LEU A 58 48.17 1.03 30.30
C LEU A 58 49.60 0.87 29.80
N ARG A 59 49.93 1.47 28.66
CA ARG A 59 51.30 1.44 28.13
C ARG A 59 52.23 2.18 29.10
N GLN A 60 51.81 3.35 29.57
CA GLN A 60 52.55 4.14 30.54
C GLN A 60 52.74 3.40 31.87
N THR A 61 51.70 2.78 32.43
CA THR A 61 51.84 2.02 33.69
C THR A 61 52.67 0.75 33.53
N THR A 62 52.61 0.10 32.35
CA THR A 62 53.46 -1.06 32.04
C THR A 62 54.93 -0.66 31.89
N GLU A 63 55.21 0.47 31.25
CA GLU A 63 56.55 1.05 31.13
C GLU A 63 57.11 1.44 32.50
N GLN A 64 56.31 2.08 33.35
CA GLN A 64 56.69 2.40 34.74
C GLN A 64 57.02 1.15 35.55
N LEU A 65 56.25 0.07 35.38
CA LEU A 65 56.50 -1.21 36.07
C LEU A 65 57.80 -1.86 35.57
N GLN A 66 58.10 -1.76 34.28
CA GLN A 66 59.35 -2.27 33.72
C GLN A 66 60.57 -1.44 34.17
N GLN A 67 60.43 -0.12 34.25
CA GLN A 67 61.45 0.79 34.78
C GLN A 67 61.76 0.48 36.25
N ALA A 68 60.73 0.41 37.11
CA ALA A 68 60.90 0.08 38.53
C ALA A 68 61.52 -1.31 38.75
N LYS A 69 61.19 -2.30 37.91
CA LYS A 69 61.83 -3.63 37.94
C LYS A 69 63.31 -3.57 37.57
N ASN A 70 63.66 -2.81 36.53
CA ASN A 70 65.04 -2.66 36.07
C ASN A 70 65.90 -1.92 37.11
N GLU A 71 65.34 -0.89 37.76
CA GLU A 71 65.98 -0.17 38.87
C GLU A 71 66.22 -1.09 40.08
N LEU A 72 65.25 -1.92 40.43
CA LEU A 72 65.39 -2.91 41.50
C LEU A 72 66.44 -3.98 41.16
N ALA A 73 66.53 -4.39 39.90
CA ALA A 73 67.58 -5.30 39.42
C ALA A 73 68.97 -4.64 39.45
N ALA A 74 69.09 -3.37 39.07
CA ALA A 74 70.33 -2.60 39.13
C ALA A 74 70.81 -2.39 40.57
N LEU A 75 69.89 -2.09 41.51
CA LEU A 75 70.19 -1.96 42.94
C LEU A 75 70.59 -3.29 43.60
N LYS A 76 70.04 -4.42 43.13
CA LYS A 76 70.43 -5.76 43.59
C LYS A 76 71.76 -6.24 43.01
N ALA A 77 72.09 -5.85 41.78
CA ALA A 77 73.36 -6.18 41.14
C ALA A 77 74.52 -5.31 41.64
N GLY A 78 74.25 -4.05 42.03
CA GLY A 78 75.22 -3.11 42.61
C GLY A 78 75.37 -3.24 44.13
N GLY A 79 75.59 -4.45 44.63
CA GLY A 79 75.72 -4.73 46.07
C GLY A 79 76.65 -3.74 46.80
N THR A 80 76.08 -2.99 47.76
CA THR A 80 76.80 -2.20 48.78
C THR A 80 77.91 -1.27 48.28
N ALA A 81 77.69 -0.50 47.21
CA ALA A 81 78.58 0.62 46.89
C ALA A 81 77.82 1.86 46.42
N ALA A 82 78.16 2.97 47.07
CA ALA A 82 77.75 4.34 46.79
C ALA A 82 76.34 4.75 47.25
N ALA A 83 76.33 5.51 48.35
CA ALA A 83 75.33 6.52 48.61
C ALA A 83 75.22 7.48 47.41
N ALA A 84 74.25 7.23 46.53
CA ALA A 84 73.71 8.23 45.63
C ALA A 84 72.42 8.77 46.28
N PRO A 85 72.17 10.10 46.29
CA PRO A 85 70.92 10.67 46.79
C PRO A 85 69.83 10.50 45.72
N GLY A 86 69.42 9.26 45.50
CA GLY A 86 68.20 8.87 44.79
C GLY A 86 67.25 8.27 45.83
N LYS A 87 66.11 8.93 46.05
CA LYS A 87 65.34 8.94 47.30
C LYS A 87 64.46 7.71 47.60
N ASP A 88 64.64 6.56 46.98
CA ASP A 88 63.73 5.43 47.21
C ASP A 88 64.43 4.20 47.80
N SER A 89 64.04 3.86 49.04
CA SER A 89 64.48 2.64 49.71
C SER A 89 63.96 1.38 48.98
N PRO A 90 64.63 0.22 49.07
CA PRO A 90 64.19 -1.01 48.41
C PRO A 90 62.76 -1.44 48.79
N ASP A 91 62.29 -1.08 49.98
CA ASP A 91 60.91 -1.31 50.41
C ASP A 91 59.89 -0.34 49.79
N ALA A 92 60.30 0.89 49.42
CA ALA A 92 59.46 1.83 48.69
C ALA A 92 59.21 1.34 47.26
N LEU A 93 60.24 0.83 46.58
CA LEU A 93 60.13 0.23 45.25
C LEU A 93 59.25 -1.02 45.24
N ARG A 94 59.32 -1.85 46.30
CA ARG A 94 58.41 -3.01 46.46
C ARG A 94 56.95 -2.59 46.60
N LYS A 95 56.68 -1.54 47.38
CA LYS A 95 55.32 -0.98 47.53
C LYS A 95 54.79 -0.45 46.20
N GLN A 96 55.59 0.31 45.46
CA GLN A 96 55.21 0.82 44.13
C GLN A 96 54.89 -0.31 43.14
N LEU A 97 55.64 -1.43 43.18
CA LEU A 97 55.35 -2.60 42.33
C LEU A 97 54.01 -3.27 42.69
N GLU A 98 53.69 -3.39 43.98
CA GLU A 98 52.40 -3.94 44.41
C GLU A 98 51.24 -3.01 44.07
N GLU A 99 51.41 -1.69 44.24
CA GLU A 99 50.42 -0.69 43.83
C GLU A 99 50.17 -0.72 42.31
N ALA A 100 51.23 -0.76 41.51
CA ALA A 100 51.13 -0.85 40.05
C ALA A 100 50.45 -2.17 39.60
N ARG A 101 50.72 -3.28 40.29
CA ARG A 101 50.04 -4.57 40.06
C ARG A 101 48.55 -4.49 40.37
N GLN A 102 48.18 -3.87 41.49
CA GLN A 102 46.78 -3.68 41.87
C GLN A 102 46.06 -2.77 40.87
N GLN A 103 46.68 -1.68 40.43
CA GLN A 103 46.13 -0.80 39.40
C GLN A 103 45.91 -1.52 38.07
N LEU A 104 46.87 -2.35 37.62
CA LEU A 104 46.73 -3.15 36.41
C LEU A 104 45.58 -4.16 36.51
N ALA A 105 45.42 -4.80 37.67
CA ALA A 105 44.33 -5.73 37.91
C ALA A 105 42.96 -5.02 37.88
N ALA A 106 42.85 -3.85 38.53
CA ALA A 106 41.64 -3.04 38.53
C ALA A 106 41.27 -2.55 37.12
N GLU A 107 42.25 -2.12 36.33
CA GLU A 107 42.01 -1.66 34.95
C GLU A 107 41.64 -2.80 34.00
N ARG A 108 42.21 -4.00 34.18
CA ARG A 108 41.76 -5.19 33.44
C ARG A 108 40.31 -5.53 33.76
N GLN A 109 39.92 -5.45 35.04
CA GLN A 109 38.54 -5.70 35.44
C GLN A 109 37.58 -4.64 34.90
N SER A 110 37.95 -3.36 34.88
CA SER A 110 37.11 -2.30 34.32
C SER A 110 36.94 -2.45 32.80
N ARG A 111 38.01 -2.86 32.08
CA ARG A 111 37.93 -3.16 30.65
C ARG A 111 37.03 -4.34 30.34
N GLU A 112 37.10 -5.41 31.11
CA GLU A 112 36.24 -6.57 30.89
C GLU A 112 34.76 -6.19 31.07
N ARG A 113 34.45 -5.39 32.10
CA ARG A 113 33.09 -4.86 32.31
C ARG A 113 32.63 -3.99 31.14
N LEU A 114 33.46 -3.03 30.71
CA LEU A 114 33.14 -2.18 29.56
C LEU A 114 32.98 -2.97 28.27
N ALA A 115 33.79 -4.01 28.05
CA ALA A 115 33.66 -4.89 26.90
C ALA A 115 32.36 -5.72 26.96
N GLN A 116 31.95 -6.16 28.15
CA GLN A 116 30.69 -6.85 28.37
C GLN A 116 29.49 -5.92 28.13
N ASP A 117 29.54 -4.69 28.64
CA ASP A 117 28.51 -3.66 28.43
C ASP A 117 28.41 -3.21 26.97
N ALA A 118 29.55 -3.10 26.27
CA ALA A 118 29.57 -2.81 24.84
C ALA A 118 28.96 -3.97 24.02
N ARG A 119 29.21 -5.23 24.40
CA ARG A 119 28.59 -6.39 23.75
C ARG A 119 27.09 -6.48 24.01
N SER A 120 26.65 -6.24 25.24
CA SER A 120 25.22 -6.25 25.58
C SER A 120 24.47 -5.13 24.85
N SER A 121 24.97 -3.89 24.90
CA SER A 121 24.38 -2.76 24.18
C SER A 121 24.35 -2.97 22.67
N GLN A 122 25.42 -3.53 22.08
CA GLN A 122 25.42 -3.87 20.65
C GLN A 122 24.36 -4.93 20.32
N SER A 123 24.16 -5.92 21.19
CA SER A 123 23.13 -6.94 21.01
C SER A 123 21.72 -6.36 21.12
N GLU A 124 21.49 -5.41 22.03
CA GLU A 124 20.21 -4.71 22.18
C GLU A 124 19.90 -3.84 20.97
N VAL A 125 20.87 -3.07 20.47
CA VAL A 125 20.71 -2.25 19.26
C VAL A 125 20.38 -3.12 18.05
N LYS A 126 21.05 -4.28 17.90
CA LYS A 126 20.73 -5.25 16.83
C LYS A 126 19.30 -5.79 16.99
N ALA A 127 18.93 -6.22 18.20
CA ALA A 127 17.58 -6.72 18.46
C ALA A 127 16.49 -5.65 18.21
N MET A 128 16.77 -4.38 18.53
CA MET A 128 15.86 -3.26 18.21
C MET A 128 15.78 -3.01 16.70
N ALA A 129 16.90 -3.06 15.99
CA ALA A 129 16.93 -2.92 14.53
C ALA A 129 16.16 -4.06 13.83
N ASP A 130 16.31 -5.30 14.29
CA ASP A 130 15.60 -6.46 13.76
C ASP A 130 14.08 -6.36 14.02
N LYS A 131 13.69 -5.91 15.21
CA LYS A 131 12.28 -5.62 15.54
C LYS A 131 11.71 -4.51 14.66
N ALA A 132 12.45 -3.42 14.45
CA ALA A 132 12.04 -2.32 13.59
C ALA A 132 11.90 -2.79 12.13
N ASN A 133 12.86 -3.57 11.62
CA ASN A 133 12.79 -4.15 10.28
C ASN A 133 11.59 -5.09 10.12
N THR A 134 11.30 -5.90 11.13
CA THR A 134 10.12 -6.78 11.14
C THR A 134 8.83 -5.96 11.10
N GLN A 135 8.73 -4.90 11.89
CA GLN A 135 7.56 -4.01 11.85
C GLN A 135 7.41 -3.31 10.50
N ILE A 136 8.49 -2.80 9.91
CA ILE A 136 8.47 -2.19 8.57
C ILE A 136 7.99 -3.20 7.53
N ALA A 137 8.48 -4.45 7.59
CA ALA A 137 8.03 -5.51 6.70
C ALA A 137 6.54 -5.83 6.88
N GLN A 138 6.06 -5.90 8.14
CA GLN A 138 4.64 -6.10 8.44
C GLN A 138 3.77 -4.96 7.89
N TYR A 139 4.17 -3.70 8.09
CA TYR A 139 3.44 -2.56 7.54
C TYR A 139 3.41 -2.60 6.02
N ARG A 140 4.55 -2.89 5.36
CA ARG A 140 4.61 -3.02 3.90
C ARG A 140 3.67 -4.11 3.39
N ASN A 141 3.70 -5.29 4.01
CA ASN A 141 2.81 -6.39 3.65
C ASN A 141 1.35 -6.01 3.83
N ALA A 142 0.99 -5.36 4.94
CA ALA A 142 -0.37 -4.88 5.17
C ALA A 142 -0.79 -3.84 4.12
N TYR A 143 0.08 -2.91 3.74
CA TYR A 143 -0.20 -1.94 2.66
C TYR A 143 -0.40 -2.64 1.31
N ASP A 144 0.42 -3.63 0.97
CA ASP A 144 0.28 -4.39 -0.26
C ASP A 144 -1.01 -5.21 -0.29
N GLU A 145 -1.41 -5.79 0.85
CA GLU A 145 -2.69 -6.48 1.00
C GLU A 145 -3.88 -5.54 0.85
N LEU A 146 -3.85 -4.36 1.50
CA LEU A 146 -4.88 -3.33 1.33
C LEU A 146 -4.97 -2.86 -0.13
N LEU A 147 -3.84 -2.69 -0.81
CA LEU A 147 -3.81 -2.28 -2.21
C LEU A 147 -4.38 -3.37 -3.13
N LYS A 148 -4.08 -4.64 -2.87
CA LYS A 148 -4.68 -5.78 -3.58
C LYS A 148 -6.19 -5.82 -3.36
N LEU A 149 -6.65 -5.67 -2.12
CA LEU A 149 -8.08 -5.67 -1.79
C LEU A 149 -8.80 -4.50 -2.46
N ALA A 150 -8.22 -3.31 -2.47
CA ALA A 150 -8.78 -2.15 -3.16
C ALA A 150 -8.93 -2.40 -4.67
N ARG A 151 -7.89 -2.94 -5.32
CA ARG A 151 -7.94 -3.30 -6.75
C ARG A 151 -8.99 -4.37 -7.04
N GLN A 152 -9.12 -5.38 -6.17
CA GLN A 152 -10.15 -6.40 -6.29
C GLN A 152 -11.55 -5.81 -6.14
N ALA A 153 -11.76 -4.93 -5.16
CA ALA A 153 -13.03 -4.24 -4.96
C ALA A 153 -13.40 -3.37 -6.16
N ASP A 154 -12.44 -2.65 -6.75
CA ASP A 154 -12.66 -1.84 -7.95
C ASP A 154 -12.97 -2.71 -9.17
N ALA A 155 -12.28 -3.85 -9.33
CA ALA A 155 -12.58 -4.81 -10.41
C ALA A 155 -13.99 -5.40 -10.26
N GLN A 156 -14.38 -5.78 -9.04
CA GLN A 156 -15.74 -6.27 -8.75
C GLN A 156 -16.80 -5.20 -9.00
N ARG A 157 -16.54 -3.95 -8.61
CA ARG A 157 -17.45 -2.83 -8.90
C ARG A 157 -17.65 -2.61 -10.39
N LYS A 158 -16.56 -2.64 -11.17
CA LYS A 158 -16.64 -2.53 -12.63
C LYS A 158 -17.41 -3.69 -13.25
N HIS A 159 -17.10 -4.92 -12.84
CA HIS A 159 -17.82 -6.10 -13.32
C HIS A 159 -19.33 -6.02 -13.05
N LEU A 160 -19.73 -5.68 -11.82
CA LEU A 160 -21.13 -5.50 -11.47
C LEU A 160 -21.78 -4.33 -12.23
N ALA A 161 -21.05 -3.25 -12.48
CA ALA A 161 -21.54 -2.13 -13.29
C ALA A 161 -21.78 -2.56 -14.75
N ASP A 162 -20.88 -3.37 -15.32
CA ASP A 162 -21.01 -3.88 -16.69
C ASP A 162 -22.17 -4.88 -16.80
N GLU A 163 -22.31 -5.80 -15.84
CA GLU A 163 -23.44 -6.74 -15.77
C GLU A 163 -24.78 -6.01 -15.63
N THR A 164 -24.86 -5.00 -14.75
CA THR A 164 -26.09 -4.23 -14.58
C THR A 164 -26.42 -3.39 -15.82
N ALA A 165 -25.42 -2.87 -16.53
CA ALA A 165 -25.61 -2.20 -17.80
C ALA A 165 -26.12 -3.17 -18.89
N ALA A 166 -25.52 -4.37 -18.99
CA ALA A 166 -25.95 -5.43 -19.90
C ALA A 166 -27.40 -5.86 -19.63
N GLN A 167 -27.76 -6.09 -18.37
CA GLN A 167 -29.12 -6.45 -17.95
C GLN A 167 -30.13 -5.34 -18.30
N ARG A 168 -29.77 -4.06 -18.12
CA ARG A 168 -30.65 -2.94 -18.49
C ARG A 168 -30.92 -2.89 -19.99
N VAL A 169 -29.91 -3.18 -20.81
CA VAL A 169 -30.08 -3.26 -22.27
C VAL A 169 -31.00 -4.43 -22.64
N ALA A 170 -30.76 -5.62 -22.07
CA ALA A 170 -31.62 -6.79 -22.30
C ALA A 170 -33.08 -6.50 -21.91
N LEU A 171 -33.32 -5.90 -20.74
CA LEU A 171 -34.66 -5.54 -20.28
C LEU A 171 -35.34 -4.51 -21.20
N ALA A 172 -34.60 -3.53 -21.71
CA ALA A 172 -35.13 -2.56 -22.66
C ALA A 172 -35.56 -3.24 -23.98
N MET A 173 -34.73 -4.15 -24.50
CA MET A 173 -35.07 -4.92 -25.70
C MET A 173 -36.26 -5.85 -25.48
N CYS A 174 -36.33 -6.55 -24.33
CA CYS A 174 -37.48 -7.36 -23.96
C CYS A 174 -38.76 -6.54 -23.92
N LYS A 175 -38.71 -5.36 -23.31
CA LYS A 175 -39.87 -4.45 -23.23
C LYS A 175 -40.33 -4.02 -24.62
N GLU A 176 -39.40 -3.56 -25.46
CA GLU A 176 -39.72 -3.15 -26.83
C GLU A 176 -40.34 -4.28 -27.66
N LYS A 177 -39.80 -5.50 -27.55
CA LYS A 177 -40.34 -6.68 -28.22
C LYS A 177 -41.71 -7.07 -27.69
N ASN A 178 -41.93 -6.96 -26.37
CA ASN A 178 -43.23 -7.20 -25.75
C ASN A 178 -44.28 -6.19 -26.23
N ASP A 179 -43.94 -4.90 -26.25
CA ASP A 179 -44.81 -3.84 -26.75
C ASP A 179 -45.19 -4.08 -28.22
N ARG A 180 -44.22 -4.50 -29.06
CA ARG A 180 -44.48 -4.88 -30.47
C ARG A 180 -45.40 -6.10 -30.57
N LEU A 181 -45.16 -7.16 -29.81
CA LEU A 181 -46.02 -8.34 -29.81
C LEU A 181 -47.44 -8.02 -29.35
N TYR A 182 -47.59 -7.14 -28.36
CA TYR A 182 -48.89 -6.67 -27.90
C TYR A 182 -49.62 -5.87 -28.99
N ALA A 183 -48.92 -4.97 -29.68
CA ALA A 183 -49.47 -4.20 -30.79
C ALA A 183 -49.94 -5.12 -31.93
N VAL A 184 -49.13 -6.12 -32.32
CA VAL A 184 -49.51 -7.12 -33.33
C VAL A 184 -50.73 -7.92 -32.87
N GLY A 185 -50.81 -8.29 -31.59
CA GLY A 185 -51.99 -8.94 -31.01
C GLY A 185 -53.24 -8.07 -31.15
N GLN A 186 -53.15 -6.78 -30.85
CA GLN A 186 -54.26 -5.82 -31.02
C GLN A 186 -54.66 -5.64 -32.49
N GLU A 187 -53.69 -5.60 -33.42
CA GLU A 187 -53.97 -5.57 -34.86
C GLU A 187 -54.76 -6.81 -35.31
N ILE A 188 -54.40 -8.00 -34.82
CA ILE A 188 -55.11 -9.25 -35.12
C ILE A 188 -56.54 -9.21 -34.56
N LEU A 189 -56.73 -8.78 -33.31
CA LEU A 189 -58.08 -8.64 -32.72
C LEU A 189 -58.93 -7.64 -33.52
N THR A 190 -58.37 -6.47 -33.86
CA THR A 190 -59.06 -5.44 -34.65
C THR A 190 -59.41 -5.95 -36.05
N ALA A 191 -58.52 -6.72 -36.69
CA ALA A 191 -58.80 -7.34 -37.99
C ALA A 191 -59.96 -8.34 -37.92
N TYR A 192 -60.10 -9.07 -36.80
CA TYR A 192 -61.26 -9.95 -36.56
C TYR A 192 -62.55 -9.17 -36.27
N GLU A 193 -62.48 -8.06 -35.54
CA GLU A 193 -63.65 -7.21 -35.28
C GLU A 193 -64.17 -6.49 -36.53
N THR A 194 -63.27 -6.09 -37.41
CA THR A 194 -63.60 -5.39 -38.67
C THR A 194 -63.93 -6.34 -39.83
N MET A 195 -63.74 -7.66 -39.65
CA MET A 195 -64.23 -8.67 -40.58
C MET A 195 -65.76 -8.72 -40.57
N ASP A 196 -66.36 -7.99 -41.50
CA ASP A 196 -67.81 -7.89 -41.61
C ASP A 196 -68.47 -9.23 -42.01
N VAL A 197 -69.69 -9.44 -41.56
CA VAL A 197 -70.48 -10.66 -41.80
C VAL A 197 -70.68 -10.89 -43.30
N ALA A 198 -70.71 -9.82 -44.09
CA ALA A 198 -70.74 -9.84 -45.56
C ALA A 198 -69.49 -10.52 -46.17
N THR A 199 -68.32 -10.34 -45.58
CA THR A 199 -67.07 -10.97 -46.04
C THR A 199 -67.05 -12.48 -45.77
N ILE A 200 -67.64 -12.91 -44.66
CA ILE A 200 -67.82 -14.34 -44.32
C ILE A 200 -68.80 -15.01 -45.30
N VAL A 201 -69.88 -14.33 -45.68
CA VAL A 201 -70.86 -14.82 -46.68
C VAL A 201 -70.23 -14.91 -48.08
N ALA A 202 -69.44 -13.91 -48.48
CA ALA A 202 -68.69 -13.94 -49.75
C ALA A 202 -67.61 -15.03 -49.78
N ALA A 203 -66.96 -15.33 -48.65
CA ALA A 203 -65.95 -16.38 -48.54
C ALA A 203 -66.52 -17.82 -48.64
N ARG A 204 -67.83 -18.01 -48.39
CA ARG A 204 -68.52 -19.30 -48.57
C ARG A 204 -68.92 -19.62 -50.02
N GLN A 205 -68.78 -18.67 -50.95
CA GLN A 205 -69.03 -18.90 -52.36
C GLN A 205 -67.89 -19.73 -52.99
N PRO A 206 -68.17 -20.82 -53.74
CA PRO A 206 -67.17 -21.77 -54.24
C PRO A 206 -66.14 -21.20 -55.23
N PHE A 207 -66.29 -19.94 -55.68
CA PHE A 207 -65.37 -19.25 -56.59
C PHE A 207 -64.46 -18.21 -55.93
N ALA A 208 -64.43 -18.13 -54.59
CA ALA A 208 -63.64 -17.14 -53.85
C ALA A 208 -62.15 -17.51 -53.69
N SER A 209 -61.49 -18.00 -54.76
CA SER A 209 -60.06 -18.34 -54.76
C SER A 209 -59.18 -17.14 -54.36
N GLN A 210 -59.52 -15.93 -54.81
CA GLN A 210 -58.84 -14.70 -54.42
C GLN A 210 -59.00 -14.39 -52.92
N ALA A 211 -60.14 -14.71 -52.30
CA ALA A 211 -60.33 -14.49 -50.86
C ALA A 211 -59.45 -15.44 -50.04
N ARG A 212 -59.34 -16.71 -50.45
CA ARG A 212 -58.43 -17.69 -49.83
C ARG A 212 -56.97 -17.23 -49.87
N VAL A 213 -56.48 -16.79 -51.03
CA VAL A 213 -55.10 -16.28 -51.16
C VAL A 213 -54.86 -15.06 -50.28
N LYS A 214 -55.82 -14.14 -50.19
CA LYS A 214 -55.72 -12.97 -49.29
C LYS A 214 -55.60 -13.38 -47.83
N TYR A 215 -56.37 -14.38 -47.37
CA TYR A 215 -56.26 -14.87 -46.00
C TYR A 215 -54.94 -15.57 -45.71
N GLU A 216 -54.43 -16.36 -46.66
CA GLU A 216 -53.11 -16.96 -46.56
C GLU A 216 -52.03 -15.87 -46.42
N GLN A 217 -52.13 -14.79 -47.21
CA GLN A 217 -51.18 -13.69 -47.16
C GLN A 217 -51.27 -12.88 -45.87
N ILE A 218 -52.47 -12.66 -45.33
CA ILE A 218 -52.67 -12.02 -44.02
C ILE A 218 -52.09 -12.91 -42.90
N ALA A 219 -52.32 -14.22 -42.96
CA ALA A 219 -51.76 -15.17 -42.00
C ALA A 219 -50.23 -15.19 -42.04
N GLN A 220 -49.64 -15.15 -43.24
CA GLN A 220 -48.19 -15.03 -43.42
C GLN A 220 -47.66 -13.72 -42.85
N GLN A 221 -48.26 -12.57 -43.18
CA GLN A 221 -47.83 -11.26 -42.69
C GLN A 221 -47.85 -11.16 -41.16
N TYR A 222 -48.90 -11.67 -40.50
CA TYR A 222 -48.94 -11.70 -39.04
C TYR A 222 -47.97 -12.73 -38.46
N GLY A 223 -47.77 -13.87 -39.13
CA GLY A 223 -46.75 -14.86 -38.78
C GLY A 223 -45.34 -14.25 -38.78
N ASP A 224 -45.00 -13.48 -39.82
CA ASP A 224 -43.72 -12.78 -39.94
C ASP A 224 -43.54 -11.76 -38.82
N LYS A 225 -44.56 -10.92 -38.56
CA LYS A 225 -44.54 -9.93 -37.46
C LYS A 225 -44.37 -10.58 -36.08
N LEU A 226 -45.05 -11.71 -35.83
CA LEU A 226 -44.93 -12.48 -34.59
C LEU A 226 -43.52 -13.08 -34.44
N TYR A 227 -42.95 -13.56 -35.55
CA TYR A 227 -41.61 -14.13 -35.57
C TYR A 227 -40.54 -13.05 -35.32
N GLU A 228 -40.64 -11.91 -36.00
CA GLU A 228 -39.76 -10.75 -35.81
C GLU A 228 -39.89 -10.12 -34.42
N GLY A 229 -41.09 -10.16 -33.83
CA GLY A 229 -41.39 -9.66 -32.48
C GLY A 229 -40.87 -10.57 -31.36
N LYS A 230 -40.46 -11.81 -31.66
CA LYS A 230 -39.93 -12.72 -30.66
C LYS A 230 -38.61 -12.19 -30.08
N PHE A 231 -38.45 -12.34 -28.75
CA PHE A 231 -37.19 -12.06 -28.10
C PHE A 231 -36.19 -13.18 -28.39
N ASP A 232 -34.98 -12.79 -28.81
CA ASP A 232 -33.86 -13.68 -29.09
C ASP A 232 -32.67 -13.26 -28.22
N GLU A 233 -32.26 -14.16 -27.33
CA GLU A 233 -31.14 -13.97 -26.41
C GLU A 233 -29.81 -13.75 -27.16
N GLN A 234 -29.63 -14.37 -28.34
CA GLN A 234 -28.41 -14.19 -29.13
C GLN A 234 -28.35 -12.80 -29.77
N GLN A 235 -29.49 -12.28 -30.24
CA GLN A 235 -29.57 -10.91 -30.72
C GLN A 235 -29.37 -9.90 -29.59
N ALA A 236 -29.89 -10.17 -28.40
CA ALA A 236 -29.65 -9.33 -27.22
C ALA A 236 -28.17 -9.34 -26.80
N ALA A 237 -27.53 -10.51 -26.79
CA ALA A 237 -26.10 -10.64 -26.51
C ALA A 237 -25.24 -9.87 -27.53
N ALA A 238 -25.57 -9.97 -28.83
CA ALA A 238 -24.88 -9.22 -29.89
C ALA A 238 -25.07 -7.71 -29.75
N ALA A 239 -26.27 -7.23 -29.39
CA ALA A 239 -26.54 -5.82 -29.15
C ALA A 239 -25.76 -5.26 -27.94
N ILE A 240 -25.65 -6.05 -26.87
CA ILE A 240 -24.84 -5.71 -25.69
C ILE A 240 -23.35 -5.65 -26.07
N ALA A 241 -22.84 -6.63 -26.81
CA ALA A 241 -21.44 -6.67 -27.26
C ALA A 241 -21.07 -5.46 -28.14
N ASN A 242 -21.92 -5.10 -29.11
CA ASN A 242 -21.71 -3.94 -29.96
C ASN A 242 -21.74 -2.62 -29.17
N ARG A 243 -22.55 -2.53 -28.11
CA ARG A 243 -22.62 -1.35 -27.25
C ARG A 243 -21.39 -1.22 -26.35
N SER A 244 -20.87 -2.33 -25.83
CA SER A 244 -19.62 -2.35 -25.07
C SER A 244 -18.43 -1.91 -25.93
N ALA A 245 -18.39 -2.30 -27.21
CA ALA A 245 -17.35 -1.87 -28.15
C ALA A 245 -17.42 -0.36 -28.49
N ALA A 246 -18.62 0.25 -28.46
CA ALA A 246 -18.80 1.68 -28.73
C ALA A 246 -18.48 2.58 -27.52
N VAL A 247 -18.32 2.01 -26.33
CA VAL A 247 -18.07 2.75 -25.07
C VAL A 247 -16.58 2.78 -24.70
N GLU A 248 -15.67 2.18 -25.49
CA GLU A 248 -14.23 2.44 -25.32
C GLU A 248 -13.94 3.95 -25.48
N PRO A 249 -13.56 4.66 -24.42
CA PRO A 249 -13.07 6.01 -24.56
C PRO A 249 -11.65 5.93 -25.08
N GLY A 250 -11.37 6.68 -26.15
CA GLY A 250 -10.07 6.79 -26.78
C GLY A 250 -8.93 6.84 -25.75
N ALA A 251 -8.09 5.80 -25.80
CA ALA A 251 -6.79 5.83 -25.16
C ALA A 251 -5.92 6.89 -25.84
N ALA A 252 -5.64 7.96 -25.09
CA ALA A 252 -4.45 8.79 -25.18
C ALA A 252 -4.14 9.49 -26.53
N SER A 253 -4.86 10.57 -26.83
CA SER A 253 -4.20 11.74 -27.42
C SER A 253 -3.45 12.47 -26.28
N ALA A 254 -2.14 12.23 -26.21
CA ALA A 254 -1.23 12.94 -25.33
C ALA A 254 -1.37 14.47 -25.48
N PRO A 255 -1.26 15.27 -24.40
CA PRO A 255 -1.09 16.70 -24.59
C PRO A 255 0.28 16.90 -25.23
N ALA A 256 0.28 17.37 -26.47
CA ALA A 256 1.47 17.88 -27.13
C ALA A 256 2.09 18.94 -26.21
N SER A 257 3.30 18.63 -25.73
CA SER A 257 4.19 19.57 -25.07
C SER A 257 4.32 20.81 -25.97
N ALA A 258 3.70 21.91 -25.56
CA ALA A 258 3.87 23.20 -26.17
C ALA A 258 5.36 23.54 -26.13
N SER A 259 5.95 23.66 -27.32
CA SER A 259 7.29 24.16 -27.56
C SER A 259 7.43 25.56 -26.95
N ALA A 260 8.40 25.71 -26.06
CA ALA A 260 8.91 27.00 -25.65
C ALA A 260 9.43 27.77 -26.89
N PRO A 261 9.07 29.05 -27.09
CA PRO A 261 9.79 29.86 -28.06
C PRO A 261 11.09 30.35 -27.41
N ALA A 262 12.21 29.95 -28.02
CA ALA A 262 13.48 30.61 -27.83
C ALA A 262 13.50 31.95 -28.57
N ALA A 263 14.14 32.94 -27.91
CA ALA A 263 14.66 34.21 -28.42
C ALA A 263 13.64 35.29 -28.83
N THR A 264 13.75 36.49 -28.26
CA THR A 264 14.51 37.63 -28.83
C THR A 264 14.51 38.82 -27.85
N GLN A 265 15.68 39.47 -27.71
CA GLN A 265 16.03 40.73 -27.01
C GLN A 265 16.38 40.66 -25.52
#